data_AF-A0A0A9F7F3-F1
#
_entry.id   AF-A0A0A9F7F3-F1
#
_cell.length_a   1.000
_cell.length_b   1.000
_cell.length_c   1.000
_cell.angle_alpha   90.00
_cell.angle_beta   90.00
_cell.angle_gamma   90.00
#
_symmetry.space_group_name_H-M   'P 1'
#
loop_
_entity.id
_entity.type
_entity.pdbx_description
1 polymer ?
#
loop_
_entity_poly.entity_id
_entity_poly.type
_entity_poly.pdbx_seq_one_letter_code
_entity_poly.pdbx_strand_id
1 'polypeptide(L)' 'MVDPSIRGECSEILLSRFADIISRCIRPEPEFRPPMSEIVQDLARIVDATGEGSE' A
#
# COMPACT_ATOMS: atom_id res chain seq x y z
N MET A 1 -12.60 3.47 5.28
CA MET A 1 -13.72 2.76 4.63
C MET A 1 -13.13 2.03 3.43
N VAL A 2 -13.35 0.72 3.32
CA VAL A 2 -12.85 -0.11 2.20
C VAL A 2 -13.90 -0.12 1.10
N ASP A 3 -13.47 -0.01 -0.15
CA ASP A 3 -14.38 -0.10 -1.30
C ASP A 3 -15.11 -1.46 -1.29
N PRO A 4 -16.46 -1.49 -1.38
CA PRO A 4 -17.23 -2.73 -1.33
C PRO A 4 -16.87 -3.74 -2.42
N SER A 5 -16.42 -3.29 -3.59
CA SER A 5 -16.09 -4.14 -4.74
C SER A 5 -14.82 -4.96 -4.56
N ILE A 6 -13.94 -4.57 -3.63
CA ILE A 6 -12.67 -5.27 -3.31
C ILE A 6 -12.69 -5.91 -1.91
N ARG A 7 -13.85 -5.91 -1.24
CA ARG A 7 -13.96 -6.42 0.11
C ARG A 7 -13.79 -7.93 0.12
N GLY A 8 -12.78 -8.41 0.84
CA GLY A 8 -12.45 -9.85 0.93
C GLY A 8 -11.42 -10.32 -0.09
N GLU A 9 -11.07 -9.51 -1.09
CA GLU A 9 -10.03 -9.81 -2.09
C GLU A 9 -8.61 -9.72 -1.51
N CYS A 10 -8.44 -8.93 -0.44
CA CYS A 10 -7.17 -8.71 0.25
C CYS A 10 -7.41 -8.59 1.77
N SER A 11 -6.41 -8.98 2.56
CA SER A 11 -6.48 -8.78 4.01
C SER A 11 -6.55 -7.29 4.35
N GLU A 12 -7.25 -6.94 5.43
CA GLU A 12 -7.37 -5.56 5.89
C GLU A 12 -6.01 -4.92 6.21
N ILE A 13 -5.04 -5.74 6.61
CA ILE A 13 -3.65 -5.33 6.86
C ILE A 13 -2.98 -4.84 5.57
N LEU A 14 -3.10 -5.59 4.47
CA LEU A 14 -2.52 -5.21 3.19
C LEU A 14 -3.21 -3.95 2.65
N LEU A 15 -4.53 -3.89 2.71
CA LEU A 15 -5.32 -2.72 2.30
C LEU A 15 -4.90 -1.46 3.07
N SER A 16 -4.66 -1.58 4.38
CA SER A 16 -4.19 -0.46 5.21
C SER A 16 -2.79 0.01 4.80
N ARG A 17 -1.88 -0.91 4.47
CA ARG A 17 -0.54 -0.57 3.96
C ARG A 17 -0.59 0.14 2.61
N PHE A 18 -1.42 -0.34 1.68
CA PHE A 18 -1.63 0.34 0.40
C PHE A 18 -2.20 1.75 0.60
N ALA A 19 -3.17 1.91 1.51
CA ALA A 19 -3.76 3.21 1.82
C ALA A 19 -2.72 4.20 2.40
N ASP A 20 -1.79 3.72 3.22
CA ASP A 20 -0.69 4.54 3.75
C ASP A 20 0.26 5.01 2.65
N ILE A 21 0.64 4.12 1.72
CA ILE A 21 1.43 4.49 0.53
C ILE A 21 0.71 5.56 -0.29
N ILE A 22 -0.57 5.35 -0.61
CA ILE A 22 -1.36 6.31 -1.40
C ILE A 22 -1.45 7.65 -0.69
N SER A 23 -1.67 7.66 0.63
CA SER A 23 -1.79 8.88 1.43
C SER A 23 -0.53 9.76 1.36
N ARG A 24 0.66 9.14 1.34
CA ARG A 24 1.93 9.87 1.15
C ARG A 24 2.06 10.44 -0.27
N CYS A 25 1.58 9.73 -1.29
CA CYS A 25 1.61 10.20 -2.69
C CYS A 25 0.73 11.43 -2.93
N ILE A 26 -0.41 11.54 -2.25
CA ILE A 26 -1.42 12.59 -2.49
C ILE A 26 -1.30 13.78 -1.52
N ARG A 27 -0.19 13.90 -0.79
CA ARG A 27 0.08 15.04 0.11
C ARG A 27 -0.13 16.38 -0.62
N PRO A 28 -0.83 17.35 -0.02
CA PRO A 28 -1.02 18.67 -0.62
C PRO A 28 0.32 19.35 -0.91
N GLU A 29 1.28 19.25 0.02
CA GLU A 29 2.61 19.81 -0.15
C GLU A 29 3.50 18.82 -0.95
N PRO A 30 4.02 19.22 -2.12
CA PRO A 30 4.80 18.33 -2.98
C PRO A 30 6.10 17.83 -2.36
N GLU A 31 6.72 18.63 -1.49
CA GLU A 31 7.97 18.30 -0.80
C GLU A 31 7.87 17.11 0.17
N PHE A 32 6.65 16.78 0.62
CA PHE A 32 6.40 15.60 1.45
C PHE A 32 6.01 14.37 0.65
N ARG A 33 5.92 14.47 -0.68
CA ARG A 33 5.66 13.31 -1.53
C ARG A 33 6.96 12.51 -1.67
N PRO A 34 6.92 11.20 -1.42
CA PRO A 34 8.10 10.36 -1.53
C PRO A 34 8.54 10.22 -3.01
N PRO A 35 9.83 9.96 -3.26
CA PRO A 35 10.31 9.65 -4.60
C PRO A 35 9.76 8.30 -5.09
N MET A 36 9.65 8.12 -6.40
CA MET A 36 9.17 6.87 -6.99
C MET A 36 9.99 5.64 -6.56
N SER A 37 11.28 5.80 -6.27
CA SER A 37 12.13 4.73 -5.76
C SER A 37 11.67 4.19 -4.40
N GLU A 38 11.20 5.07 -3.51
CA GLU A 38 10.66 4.69 -2.20
C GLU A 38 9.32 3.97 -2.37
N ILE A 39 8.44 4.51 -3.24
CA ILE A 39 7.14 3.89 -3.56
C ILE A 39 7.31 2.48 -4.12
N VAL A 40 8.22 2.27 -5.07
CA VAL A 40 8.49 0.95 -5.64
C VAL A 40 9.01 -0.02 -4.57
N GLN A 41 9.90 0.44 -3.68
CA GLN A 41 10.41 -0.40 -2.59
C GLN A 41 9.31 -0.77 -1.58
N ASP A 42 8.43 0.17 -1.24
CA ASP A 42 7.32 -0.09 -0.33
C ASP A 42 6.32 -1.10 -0.93
N LEU A 43 5.99 -0.94 -2.21
CA LEU A 43 5.13 -1.87 -2.93
C LEU A 43 5.75 -3.27 -3.04
N ALA A 44 7.04 -3.36 -3.37
CA ALA A 44 7.76 -4.63 -3.42
C ALA A 44 7.71 -5.36 -2.08
N ARG A 45 7.96 -4.65 -0.96
CA ARG A 45 7.86 -5.22 0.39
C ARG A 45 6.47 -5.76 0.72
N ILE A 46 5.40 -5.14 0.21
CA ILE A 46 4.04 -5.66 0.40
C ILE A 46 3.86 -6.96 -0.38
N VAL A 47 4.26 -7.01 -1.65
CA VAL A 47 4.13 -8.19 -2.51
C VAL A 47 4.98 -9.35 -2.00
N ASP A 48 6.22 -9.09 -1.59
CA ASP A 48 7.11 -10.11 -1.04
C ASP A 48 6.55 -10.69 0.27
N ALA A 49 5.98 -9.85 1.13
CA ALA A 49 5.33 -10.29 2.37
C ALA A 49 4.04 -11.10 2.14
N THR A 50 3.40 -10.98 0.96
CA THR A 50 2.25 -11.83 0.60
C THR A 50 2.64 -13.24 0.15
N GLY A 51 3.92 -13.49 -0.15
CA GLY A 51 4.44 -14.82 -0.47
C GLY A 51 4.64 -15.73 0.76
N GLU A 52 4.65 -15.16 1.97
CA GLU A 52 4.97 -15.85 3.22
C GLU A 52 3.72 -15.97 4.14
N GLY A 53 2.59 -16.35 3.55
CA GLY A 53 1.30 -16.41 4.24
C GLY A 53 0.34 -17.48 3.68
N SER A 54 0.89 -18.55 3.12
CA SER A 54 0.15 -19.74 2.70
C SER A 54 0.95 -21.00 3.00
N GLU A 55 1.34 -21.20 4.26
CA GLU A 55 1.60 -22.51 4.89
C GLU A 55 1.11 -22.47 6.35
#